data_AF-A0A7S7SQJ7-F1
#
_entry.id   AF-A0A7S7SQJ7-F1
#
_cell.length_a   1.000
_cell.length_b   1.000
_cell.length_c   1.000
_cell.angle_alpha   90.00
_cell.angle_beta   90.00
_cell.angle_gamma   90.00
#
_symmetry.space_group_name_H-M   'P 1'
#
loop_
_entity.id
_entity.type
_entity.pdbx_description
1 polymer ?
#
loop_
_entity_poly.entity_id
_entity_poly.type
_entity_poly.pdbx_seq_one_letter_code
_entity_poly.pdbx_strand_id
1 'polypeptide(L)'
;MTPKNTLCALLALMFACGLALALYGAAHMRMPAWWALLSGFLLHFLPYYWYRLDSEARLFRRSRWMNSAVVGLSPLGITLYLLRSRPRGNRLGSLARMSVFVVMLLGATGAGAFSFLMMPG
;
A
#
# COMPACT_ATOMS: atom_id res chain seq x y z
N MET A 1 -6.84 5.64 -14.63
CA MET A 1 -6.00 4.67 -13.88
C MET A 1 -6.87 3.54 -13.38
N THR A 2 -6.42 2.29 -13.48
CA THR A 2 -7.15 1.13 -12.92
C THR A 2 -6.75 0.90 -11.46
N PRO A 3 -7.58 0.21 -10.65
CA PRO A 3 -7.20 -0.20 -9.30
C PRO A 3 -5.91 -1.03 -9.25
N LYS A 4 -5.59 -1.78 -10.32
CA LYS A 4 -4.35 -2.55 -10.38
C LYS A 4 -3.12 -1.64 -10.44
N ASN A 5 -3.20 -0.56 -11.23
CA ASN A 5 -2.09 0.39 -11.37
C ASN A 5 -1.76 1.10 -10.06
N THR A 6 -2.76 1.39 -9.22
CA THR A 6 -2.55 1.96 -7.89
C THR A 6 -1.85 1.00 -6.94
N LEU A 7 -2.18 -0.30 -7.00
CA LEU A 7 -1.48 -1.33 -6.21
C LEU A 7 -0.03 -1.49 -6.68
N CYS A 8 0.22 -1.46 -7.99
CA CYS A 8 1.58 -1.48 -8.53
C CYS A 8 2.39 -0.24 -8.09
N ALA A 9 1.77 0.94 -8.12
CA ALA A 9 2.40 2.17 -7.63
C ALA A 9 2.73 2.10 -6.14
N LEU A 10 1.86 1.47 -5.33
CA LEU A 10 2.10 1.26 -3.91
C LEU A 10 3.28 0.31 -3.67
N LEU A 11 3.40 -0.77 -4.45
CA LEU A 11 4.55 -1.69 -4.40
C LEU A 11 5.85 -0.97 -4.79
N ALA A 12 5.83 -0.20 -5.87
CA ALA A 12 6.98 0.58 -6.31
C ALA A 12 7.43 1.60 -5.26
N LEU A 13 6.47 2.28 -4.62
CA LEU A 13 6.73 3.20 -3.52
C LEU A 13 7.37 2.49 -2.32
N MET A 14 6.87 1.30 -1.95
CA MET A 14 7.44 0.53 -0.83
C MET A 14 8.86 0.05 -1.11
N PHE A 15 9.12 -0.40 -2.34
CA PHE A 15 10.47 -0.69 -2.80
C PHE A 15 11.39 0.53 -2.70
N ALA A 16 10.95 1.69 -3.23
CA ALA A 16 11.73 2.93 -3.18
C ALA A 16 12.01 3.39 -1.74
N CYS A 17 11.05 3.26 -0.82
CA CYS A 17 11.24 3.55 0.59
C CYS A 17 12.28 2.61 1.23
N GLY A 18 12.21 1.31 0.96
CA GLY A 18 13.17 0.33 1.47
C GLY A 18 14.60 0.57 0.95
N LEU A 19 14.73 0.86 -0.35
CA LEU A 19 16.00 1.20 -0.97
C LEU A 19 16.58 2.50 -0.41
N ALA A 20 15.76 3.56 -0.30
CA ALA A 20 16.19 4.84 0.27
C ALA A 20 16.67 4.66 1.72
N LEU A 21 15.93 3.92 2.54
CA LEU A 21 16.32 3.63 3.92
C LEU A 21 17.69 2.94 4.00
N ALA A 22 17.95 1.96 3.13
CA ALA A 22 19.24 1.26 3.08
C ALA A 22 20.38 2.17 2.62
N LEU A 23 20.18 2.94 1.54
CA LEU A 23 21.18 3.87 1.00
C LEU A 23 21.59 4.94 2.01
N TYR A 24 20.61 5.63 2.60
CA TYR A 24 20.87 6.67 3.59
C TYR A 24 21.45 6.10 4.90
N GLY A 25 21.00 4.91 5.30
CA GLY A 25 21.54 4.18 6.44
C GLY A 25 23.02 3.82 6.27
N ALA A 26 23.40 3.29 5.10
CA ALA A 26 24.77 2.92 4.78
C ALA A 26 25.70 4.14 4.62
N ALA A 27 25.18 5.25 4.08
CA ALA A 27 25.94 6.50 3.98
C ALA A 27 26.06 7.26 5.32
N HIS A 28 25.44 6.78 6.40
CA HIS A 28 25.28 7.50 7.67
C HIS A 28 24.70 8.92 7.50
N MET A 29 23.92 9.12 6.43
CA MET A 29 23.29 10.40 6.09
C MET A 29 21.85 10.43 6.58
N ARG A 30 21.42 11.60 7.05
CA ARG A 30 20.01 11.81 7.39
C ARG A 30 19.16 11.84 6.12
N MET A 31 18.09 11.04 6.11
CA MET A 31 17.13 11.07 5.00
C MET A 31 16.42 12.43 4.95
N PRO A 32 16.25 13.04 3.76
CA PRO A 32 15.66 14.36 3.66
C PRO A 32 14.21 14.38 4.17
N ALA A 33 13.86 15.43 4.91
CA ALA A 33 12.50 15.58 5.45
C ALA A 33 11.42 15.61 4.35
N TRP A 34 11.72 16.19 3.18
CA TRP A 34 10.79 16.21 2.06
C TRP A 34 10.45 14.81 1.55
N TRP A 35 11.41 13.87 1.58
CA TRP A 35 11.18 12.48 1.17
C TRP A 35 10.27 11.75 2.16
N ALA A 36 10.49 11.95 3.46
CA ALA A 36 9.63 11.41 4.51
C ALA A 36 8.19 11.95 4.41
N LEU A 37 8.03 13.26 4.17
CA LEU A 37 6.72 13.88 3.98
C LEU A 37 6.02 13.38 2.72
N LEU A 38 6.72 13.33 1.60
CA LEU A 38 6.19 12.88 0.31
C LEU A 38 5.79 11.41 0.36
N SER A 39 6.67 10.53 0.84
CA SER A 39 6.40 9.11 0.97
C SER A 39 5.26 8.83 1.94
N GLY A 40 5.23 9.50 3.10
CA GLY A 40 4.13 9.41 4.06
C GLY A 40 2.78 9.83 3.48
N PHE A 41 2.76 10.96 2.76
CA PHE A 41 1.56 11.42 2.04
C PHE A 41 1.09 10.40 1.01
N LEU A 42 1.99 9.92 0.14
CA LEU A 42 1.68 8.93 -0.88
C LEU A 42 1.19 7.61 -0.28
N LEU A 43 1.75 7.18 0.86
CA LEU A 43 1.34 5.96 1.56
C LEU A 43 -0.06 6.03 2.16
N HIS A 44 -0.58 7.22 2.44
CA HIS A 44 -1.98 7.41 2.83
C HIS A 44 -2.89 7.67 1.63
N PHE A 45 -2.39 8.43 0.65
CA PHE A 45 -3.17 8.81 -0.53
C PHE A 45 -3.43 7.63 -1.48
N LEU A 46 -2.43 6.80 -1.79
CA LEU A 46 -2.56 5.70 -2.75
C LEU A 46 -3.58 4.63 -2.31
N PRO A 47 -3.60 4.14 -1.05
CA PRO A 47 -4.63 3.20 -0.59
C PRO A 47 -6.03 3.79 -0.63
N TYR A 48 -6.18 5.07 -0.26
CA TYR A 48 -7.44 5.78 -0.38
C TYR A 48 -7.90 5.89 -1.84
N TYR A 49 -6.98 6.28 -2.74
CA TYR A 49 -7.27 6.41 -4.16
C TYR A 49 -7.59 5.05 -4.81
N TRP A 50 -6.91 3.99 -4.41
CA TRP A 50 -7.26 2.62 -4.77
C TRP A 50 -8.67 2.25 -4.33
N TYR A 51 -9.01 2.49 -3.06
CA TYR A 51 -10.34 2.23 -2.51
C TYR A 51 -11.43 3.00 -3.27
N ARG A 52 -11.14 4.25 -3.64
CA ARG A 52 -12.01 5.07 -4.48
C ARG A 52 -12.29 4.37 -5.82
N LEU A 53 -11.25 3.95 -6.53
CA LEU A 53 -11.39 3.30 -7.84
C LEU A 53 -12.04 1.90 -7.76
N ASP A 54 -11.71 1.07 -6.76
CA ASP A 54 -12.33 -0.28 -6.61
C ASP A 54 -13.80 -0.19 -6.17
N SER A 55 -14.16 0.81 -5.35
CA SER A 55 -15.56 1.03 -4.98
C SER A 55 -16.44 1.51 -6.14
N GLU A 56 -15.93 2.41 -6.99
CA GLU A 56 -16.59 2.86 -8.22
C GLU A 56 -16.78 1.71 -9.21
N ALA A 57 -15.73 0.90 -9.43
CA ALA A 57 -15.79 -0.25 -10.32
C ALA A 57 -16.77 -1.35 -9.88
N ARG A 58 -17.18 -1.36 -8.61
CA ARG A 58 -18.10 -2.36 -8.03
C ARG A 58 -19.50 -1.84 -7.76
N LEU A 59 -19.80 -0.58 -8.15
CA LEU A 59 -21.08 0.08 -7.87
C LEU A 59 -21.48 0.02 -6.38
N PHE A 60 -20.49 -0.05 -5.48
CA PHE A 60 -20.75 -0.19 -4.05
C PHE A 60 -21.13 1.17 -3.47
N ARG A 61 -22.32 1.30 -2.85
CA ARG A 61 -22.76 2.55 -2.23
C ARG A 61 -21.78 2.96 -1.13
N ARG A 62 -21.00 4.01 -1.40
CA ARG A 62 -20.04 4.62 -0.45
C ARG A 62 -20.79 5.15 0.77
N SER A 63 -20.67 4.50 1.93
CA SER A 63 -21.07 5.14 3.18
C SER A 63 -19.94 6.07 3.64
N ARG A 64 -20.28 7.30 4.05
CA ARG A 64 -19.31 8.31 4.52
C ARG A 64 -18.42 7.78 5.66
N TRP A 65 -18.98 6.90 6.50
CA TRP A 65 -18.29 6.20 7.58
C TRP A 65 -17.17 5.25 7.12
N MET A 66 -17.33 4.62 5.96
CA MET A 66 -16.31 3.69 5.44
C MET A 66 -15.13 4.45 4.82
N ASN A 67 -15.37 5.64 4.27
CA ASN A 67 -14.31 6.55 3.84
C ASN A 67 -13.44 7.00 5.03
N SER A 68 -14.07 7.38 6.15
CA SER A 68 -13.35 7.76 7.37
C SER A 68 -12.56 6.60 7.97
N ALA A 69 -13.10 5.37 7.95
CA ALA A 69 -12.40 4.18 8.43
C ALA A 69 -11.18 3.81 7.56
N VAL A 70 -11.26 4.00 6.23
CA VAL A 70 -10.13 3.75 5.31
C VAL A 70 -9.05 4.81 5.47
N VAL A 71 -9.42 6.08 5.66
CA VAL A 71 -8.46 7.18 5.87
C VAL A 71 -7.83 7.13 7.26
N GLY A 72 -8.61 6.85 8.30
CA GLY A 72 -8.14 6.85 9.68
C GLY A 72 -7.47 5.55 10.13
N LEU A 73 -7.90 4.39 9.61
CA LEU A 73 -7.40 3.08 10.02
C LEU A 73 -7.39 2.11 8.83
N SER A 74 -6.59 2.44 7.81
CA SER A 74 -6.50 1.70 6.53
C SER A 74 -6.49 0.16 6.68
N PRO A 75 -5.75 -0.48 7.60
CA PRO A 75 -5.75 -1.94 7.72
C PRO A 75 -7.14 -2.51 8.10
N LEU A 76 -7.81 -1.91 9.09
CA LEU A 76 -9.13 -2.39 9.52
C LEU A 76 -10.24 -1.96 8.54
N GLY A 77 -10.15 -0.75 7.99
CA GLY A 77 -11.10 -0.24 7.00
C GLY A 77 -11.14 -1.09 5.73
N ILE A 78 -9.98 -1.50 5.22
CA ILE A 78 -9.87 -2.35 4.04
C ILE A 78 -10.38 -3.77 4.33
N THR A 79 -10.07 -4.33 5.50
CA THR A 79 -10.53 -5.67 5.91
C THR A 79 -12.06 -5.72 6.01
N LEU A 80 -12.66 -4.73 6.68
CA LEU A 80 -14.11 -4.60 6.80
C LEU A 80 -14.78 -4.36 5.45
N TYR A 81 -14.17 -3.55 4.57
CA TYR A 81 -14.65 -3.33 3.21
C TYR A 81 -14.70 -4.64 2.40
N LEU A 82 -13.63 -5.44 2.42
CA LEU A 82 -13.58 -6.70 1.68
C LEU A 82 -14.57 -7.73 2.21
N LEU A 83 -14.83 -7.75 3.53
CA LEU A 83 -15.86 -8.61 4.11
C LEU A 83 -17.28 -8.20 3.68
N ARG A 84 -17.57 -6.89 3.66
CA ARG A 84 -18.91 -6.37 3.35
C ARG A 84 -19.22 -6.31 1.86
N SER A 85 -18.23 -5.98 1.03
CA SER A 85 -18.44 -5.79 -0.41
C SER A 85 -18.51 -7.09 -1.20
N ARG A 86 -18.04 -8.21 -0.64
CA ARG A 86 -17.93 -9.48 -1.36
C ARG A 86 -19.07 -10.45 -1.01
N PRO A 87 -19.67 -11.11 -2.02
CA PRO A 87 -20.67 -12.16 -1.80
C PRO A 87 -20.07 -13.29 -0.96
N ARG A 88 -20.90 -13.95 -0.14
CA ARG A 88 -20.48 -14.88 0.94
C ARG A 88 -19.43 -15.92 0.52
N GLY A 89 -19.47 -16.42 -0.72
CA GLY A 89 -18.50 -17.41 -1.24
C GLY A 89 -17.11 -16.87 -1.63
N ASN A 90 -16.94 -15.56 -1.83
CA ASN A 90 -15.67 -14.96 -2.31
C ASN A 90 -14.94 -14.12 -1.26
N ARG A 91 -15.39 -14.18 0.01
CA ARG A 91 -14.79 -13.41 1.11
C ARG A 91 -13.41 -13.92 1.48
N LEU A 92 -13.26 -15.24 1.68
CA LEU A 92 -11.96 -15.86 1.98
C LEU A 92 -10.94 -15.62 0.87
N GLY A 93 -11.33 -15.79 -0.40
CA GLY A 93 -10.43 -15.51 -1.52
C GLY A 93 -10.03 -14.03 -1.65
N SER A 94 -10.84 -13.11 -1.13
CA SER A 94 -10.50 -11.68 -1.13
C SER A 94 -9.59 -11.31 0.05
N LEU A 95 -9.81 -11.92 1.22
CA LEU A 95 -8.91 -11.84 2.37
C LEU A 95 -7.54 -12.46 2.04
N ALA A 96 -7.51 -13.65 1.44
CA ALA A 96 -6.27 -14.31 1.04
C ALA A 96 -5.45 -13.44 0.07
N ARG A 97 -6.10 -12.82 -0.93
CA ARG A 97 -5.44 -11.88 -1.85
C ARG A 97 -4.92 -10.63 -1.14
N MET A 98 -5.65 -10.11 -0.16
CA MET A 98 -5.17 -9.01 0.68
C MET A 98 -3.93 -9.43 1.48
N SER A 99 -3.96 -10.61 2.11
CA SER A 99 -2.82 -11.14 2.86
C SER A 99 -1.60 -11.31 1.97
N VAL A 100 -1.76 -11.90 0.78
CA VAL A 100 -0.69 -12.01 -0.22
C VAL A 100 -0.15 -10.64 -0.61
N PHE A 101 -1.04 -9.66 -0.80
CA PHE A 101 -0.62 -8.30 -1.14
C PHE A 101 0.16 -7.62 0.00
N VAL A 102 -0.24 -7.82 1.26
CA VAL A 102 0.51 -7.34 2.43
C VAL A 102 1.90 -7.99 2.49
N VAL A 103 1.99 -9.29 2.25
CA VAL A 103 3.28 -9.99 2.17
C VAL A 103 4.14 -9.42 1.04
N MET A 104 3.55 -9.14 -0.14
CA MET A 104 4.26 -8.48 -1.24
C MET A 104 4.72 -7.07 -0.88
N LEU A 105 3.95 -6.30 -0.11
CA LEU A 105 4.37 -4.98 0.39
C LEU A 105 5.61 -5.08 1.27
N LEU A 106 5.58 -5.98 2.25
CA LEU A 106 6.70 -6.22 3.16
C LEU A 106 7.92 -6.72 2.37
N GLY A 107 7.69 -7.65 1.44
CA GLY A 107 8.70 -8.16 0.52
C GLY A 107 9.31 -7.08 -0.36
N ALA A 108 8.52 -6.12 -0.86
CA ALA A 108 9.01 -5.02 -1.68
C ALA A 108 9.95 -4.10 -0.89
N THR A 109 9.58 -3.76 0.35
CA THR A 109 10.46 -3.00 1.25
C THR A 109 11.77 -3.75 1.52
N GLY A 110 11.67 -5.05 1.85
CA GLY A 110 12.84 -5.90 2.08
C GLY A 110 13.71 -6.06 0.83
N ALA A 111 13.11 -6.22 -0.35
CA ALA A 111 13.80 -6.31 -1.63
C ALA A 111 14.50 -5.00 -2.00
N GLY A 112 13.89 -3.84 -1.71
CA GLY A 112 14.52 -2.54 -1.85
C GLY A 112 15.79 -2.45 -1.01
N ALA A 113 15.70 -2.82 0.27
CA ALA A 113 16.85 -2.86 1.16
C ALA A 113 17.93 -3.87 0.73
N PHE A 114 17.51 -5.06 0.27
CA PHE A 114 18.42 -6.11 -0.19
C PHE A 114 19.11 -5.76 -1.51
N SER A 115 18.44 -5.04 -2.41
CA SER A 115 19.03 -4.63 -3.68
C SER A 115 20.27 -3.76 -3.52
N PHE A 116 20.34 -2.97 -2.44
CA PHE A 116 21.55 -2.25 -2.04
C PHE A 116 22.72 -3.19 -1.75
N LEU A 117 22.50 -4.31 -1.05
CA LEU A 117 23.55 -5.30 -0.74
C LEU A 117 24.14 -5.96 -2.00
N MET A 118 23.41 -5.94 -3.11
CA MET A 118 23.83 -6.52 -4.39
C MET A 118 24.42 -5.48 -5.36
N MET A 119 24.42 -4.19 -5.00
CA MET A 119 25.11 -3.17 -5.80
C MET A 119 26.62 -3.37 -5.66
N PRO A 120 27.38 -3.54 -6.75
CA PRO A 120 28.84 -3.56 -6.67
C PRO A 120 29.32 -2.19 -6.17
N GLY A 121 30.14 -2.22 -5.12
CA GLY A 121 30.77 -1.04 -4.53
C GLY A 121 31.91 -0.48 -5.36
#